data_AF-A0A420HKD5-F1
#
_entry.id   AF-A0A420HKD5-F1
#
_cell.length_a   1.000
_cell.length_b   1.000
_cell.length_c   1.000
_cell.angle_alpha   90.00
_cell.angle_beta   90.00
_cell.angle_gamma   90.00
#
_symmetry.space_group_name_H-M   'P 1'
#
loop_
_entity.id
_entity.type
_entity.pdbx_description
1 polymer ?
#
loop_
_entity_poly.entity_id
_entity_poly.type
_entity_poly.pdbx_seq_one_letter_code
_entity_poly.pdbx_strand_id
1 'polypeptide(L)'
;MYNAGNNEGLGEIRRKELLKSGMRLGLRKEEDVLVVESQDFPDSMETYWDKSKVAGLLLTAFAPSIKTTSTKEFKEIHRPTIDILITFDSKGVSSHPNHSSLFHGARCFISSLAVPGVDWESPVSLYTLTSISILRKYTFFLDIIASGVGMLFAKNRKNKKAKGPPQNLLFVSGLEQMLCAQDAMISCHQSQMKWFRWGWILLSRYMIINDLRLEKSVGSRKV
;
A
#
# COMPACT_ATOMS: atom_id res chain seq x y z
N MET A 1 2.29 -6.98 3.54
CA MET A 1 3.42 -7.58 4.24
C MET A 1 3.30 -7.22 5.71
N TYR A 2 3.07 -8.23 6.54
CA TYR A 2 2.92 -8.12 7.98
C TYR A 2 4.10 -8.88 8.58
N ASN A 3 4.91 -8.23 9.43
CA ASN A 3 5.82 -8.99 10.28
C ASN A 3 5.04 -9.34 11.54
N ALA A 4 4.98 -10.63 11.84
CA ALA A 4 4.53 -11.17 13.09
C ALA A 4 5.42 -10.60 14.20
N GLY A 5 5.03 -9.46 14.77
CA GLY A 5 5.74 -8.82 15.89
C GLY A 5 5.86 -9.79 17.05
N ASN A 6 6.95 -10.57 17.08
CA ASN A 6 7.21 -11.59 18.08
C ASN A 6 7.79 -10.99 19.38
N ASN A 7 7.84 -9.66 19.49
CA ASN A 7 8.27 -8.97 20.69
C ASN A 7 7.34 -9.28 21.90
N GLU A 8 6.10 -9.68 21.63
CA GLU A 8 5.11 -10.09 22.64
C GLU A 8 4.76 -11.60 22.57
N GLY A 9 5.41 -12.40 21.71
CA GLY A 9 5.08 -13.83 21.54
C GLY A 9 3.79 -14.13 20.76
N LEU A 10 3.13 -13.11 20.19
CA LEU A 10 1.80 -13.21 19.58
C LEU A 10 1.83 -13.47 18.06
N GLY A 11 3.00 -13.76 17.49
CA GLY A 11 3.19 -13.82 16.03
C GLY A 11 2.21 -14.75 15.30
N GLU A 12 2.12 -16.00 15.76
CA GLU A 12 1.21 -17.01 15.18
C GLU A 12 -0.26 -16.66 15.35
N ILE A 13 -0.64 -16.05 16.48
CA ILE A 13 -2.01 -15.59 16.71
C ILE A 13 -2.35 -14.52 15.68
N ARG A 14 -1.51 -13.50 15.56
CA ARG A 14 -1.73 -12.37 14.64
C ARG A 14 -1.66 -12.78 13.17
N ARG A 15 -0.89 -13.81 12.84
CA ARG A 15 -0.88 -14.45 11.51
C ARG A 15 -2.26 -15.02 11.16
N LYS A 16 -2.85 -15.79 12.07
CA LYS A 16 -4.20 -16.37 11.89
C LYS A 16 -5.28 -15.29 11.82
N GLU A 17 -5.17 -14.27 12.66
CA GLU A 17 -6.07 -13.11 12.63
C GLU A 17 -6.04 -12.39 11.28
N LEU A 18 -4.84 -12.18 10.71
CA LEU A 18 -4.66 -11.54 9.41
C LEU A 18 -5.30 -12.35 8.28
N LEU A 19 -5.11 -13.67 8.26
CA LEU A 19 -5.73 -14.55 7.27
C LEU A 19 -7.26 -14.47 7.36
N LYS A 20 -7.81 -14.61 8.57
CA LYS A 20 -9.26 -14.54 8.81
C LYS A 20 -9.86 -13.20 8.38
N SER A 21 -9.18 -12.10 8.69
CA SER A 21 -9.56 -10.74 8.29
C SER A 21 -9.54 -10.57 6.77
N GLY A 22 -8.49 -11.05 6.10
CA GLY A 22 -8.36 -11.03 4.64
C GLY A 22 -9.50 -11.78 3.94
N MET A 23 -9.82 -12.99 4.40
CA MET A 23 -10.96 -13.76 3.87
C MET A 23 -12.29 -13.05 4.11
N ARG A 24 -12.48 -12.41 5.28
CA ARG A 24 -13.68 -11.63 5.59
C ARG A 24 -13.85 -10.42 4.67
N LEU A 25 -12.75 -9.81 4.24
CA LEU A 25 -12.71 -8.66 3.32
C LEU A 25 -12.79 -9.05 1.83
N GLY A 26 -12.93 -10.34 1.53
CA GLY A 26 -13.16 -10.82 0.16
C GLY A 26 -11.90 -11.25 -0.61
N LEU A 27 -10.80 -11.56 0.09
CA LEU A 27 -9.72 -12.33 -0.55
C LEU A 27 -10.25 -13.68 -1.00
N ARG A 28 -9.78 -14.15 -2.17
CA ARG A 28 -10.33 -15.36 -2.80
C ARG A 28 -9.83 -16.61 -2.10
N LYS A 29 -8.56 -16.61 -1.69
CA LYS A 29 -7.90 -17.74 -1.03
C LYS A 29 -6.87 -17.26 -0.02
N GLU A 30 -6.55 -18.10 0.96
CA GLU A 30 -5.51 -17.81 1.96
C GLU A 30 -4.13 -17.71 1.32
N GLU A 31 -3.88 -18.42 0.21
CA GLU A 31 -2.61 -18.36 -0.52
C GLU A 31 -2.35 -16.99 -1.18
N ASP A 32 -3.38 -16.13 -1.31
CA ASP A 32 -3.21 -14.75 -1.75
C ASP A 32 -2.54 -13.87 -0.66
N VAL A 33 -2.31 -14.40 0.56
CA VAL A 33 -1.67 -13.71 1.69
C VAL A 33 -0.27 -14.27 1.96
N LEU A 34 0.75 -13.47 1.60
CA LEU A 34 2.13 -13.74 2.00
C LEU A 34 2.46 -13.05 3.33
N VAL A 35 2.79 -13.86 4.34
CA VAL A 35 3.32 -13.40 5.64
C VAL A 35 4.82 -13.62 5.65
N VAL A 36 5.58 -12.59 6.04
CA VAL A 36 7.05 -12.63 6.02
C VAL A 36 7.55 -12.41 7.43
N GLU A 37 8.20 -13.45 7.96
CA GLU A 37 8.87 -13.41 9.25
C GLU A 37 10.37 -13.28 8.99
N SER A 38 10.93 -12.11 9.30
CA SER A 38 12.35 -11.86 9.18
C SER A 38 12.79 -10.86 10.24
N GLN A 39 13.99 -11.07 10.77
CA GLN A 39 14.65 -10.11 11.65
C GLN A 39 14.98 -8.78 10.95
N ASP A 40 14.95 -8.75 9.62
CA ASP A 40 15.17 -7.55 8.83
C ASP A 40 14.01 -6.55 8.87
N PHE A 41 12.81 -7.01 9.26
CA PHE A 41 11.58 -6.22 9.18
C PHE A 41 10.85 -6.08 10.53
N PRO A 42 11.53 -5.85 11.65
CA PRO A 42 10.91 -5.92 12.98
C PRO A 42 9.78 -4.90 13.11
N ASP A 43 8.69 -5.28 13.77
CA ASP A 43 7.58 -4.36 14.04
C ASP A 43 7.98 -3.37 15.14
N SER A 44 8.37 -2.14 14.76
CA SER A 44 8.88 -1.12 15.68
C SER A 44 8.39 0.29 15.35
N MET A 45 8.21 1.10 16.39
CA MET A 45 7.97 2.55 16.28
C MET A 45 9.26 3.37 16.20
N GLU A 46 10.42 2.71 16.33
CA GLU A 46 11.73 3.36 16.44
C GLU A 46 12.68 2.95 15.30
N THR A 47 12.36 1.87 14.59
CA THR A 47 13.26 1.26 13.60
C THR A 47 12.70 1.41 12.19
N TYR A 48 13.52 1.95 11.29
CA TYR A 48 13.25 1.91 9.86
C TYR A 48 13.84 0.65 9.24
N TRP A 49 13.13 0.05 8.28
CA TRP A 49 13.64 -1.10 7.53
C TRP A 49 14.53 -0.64 6.38
N ASP A 50 15.52 -1.46 6.05
CA ASP A 50 16.39 -1.20 4.90
C ASP A 50 15.58 -1.31 3.60
N LYS A 51 15.55 -0.21 2.84
CA LYS A 51 14.81 -0.12 1.57
C LYS A 51 15.26 -1.16 0.54
N SER A 52 16.54 -1.53 0.54
CA SER A 52 17.12 -2.51 -0.38
C SER A 52 16.68 -3.92 -0.02
N LYS A 53 16.56 -4.21 1.29
CA LYS A 53 16.00 -5.50 1.76
C LYS A 53 14.52 -5.63 1.42
N VAL A 54 13.73 -4.57 1.62
CA VAL A 54 12.31 -4.55 1.19
C VAL A 54 12.20 -4.73 -0.32
N ALA A 55 13.00 -4.01 -1.11
CA ALA A 55 13.01 -4.17 -2.57
C ALA A 55 13.43 -5.57 -3.00
N GLY A 56 14.46 -6.14 -2.36
CA GLY A 56 14.93 -7.49 -2.61
C GLY A 56 13.85 -8.55 -2.36
N LEU A 57 13.03 -8.36 -1.33
CA LEU A 57 11.87 -9.21 -1.05
C LEU A 57 10.78 -9.05 -2.12
N LEU A 58 10.44 -7.82 -2.50
CA LEU A 58 9.45 -7.56 -3.57
C LEU A 58 9.90 -8.15 -4.91
N LEU A 59 11.20 -8.09 -5.23
CA LEU A 59 11.78 -8.76 -6.39
C LEU A 59 11.60 -10.28 -6.30
N THR A 60 11.86 -10.90 -5.16
CA THR A 60 11.63 -12.35 -4.99
C THR A 60 10.15 -12.70 -5.19
N ALA A 61 9.25 -11.92 -4.59
CA ALA A 61 7.82 -12.23 -4.58
C ALA A 61 7.15 -11.99 -5.95
N PHE A 62 7.54 -10.92 -6.64
CA PHE A 62 6.80 -10.41 -7.79
C PHE A 62 7.60 -10.33 -9.08
N ALA A 63 8.91 -10.55 -9.05
CA ALA A 63 9.74 -10.57 -10.25
C ALA A 63 10.89 -11.59 -10.14
N PRO A 64 10.60 -12.87 -9.80
CA PRO A 64 11.63 -13.87 -9.50
C PRO A 64 12.61 -14.07 -10.66
N SER A 65 12.13 -13.99 -11.90
CA SER A 65 12.92 -14.19 -13.12
C SER A 65 13.95 -13.07 -13.39
N ILE A 66 13.86 -11.91 -12.73
CA ILE A 66 14.83 -10.81 -12.90
C ILE A 66 16.16 -11.11 -12.17
N LYS A 67 16.14 -11.92 -11.10
CA LYS A 67 17.34 -12.20 -10.31
C LYS A 67 18.33 -13.16 -10.98
N THR A 68 17.89 -13.92 -12.00
CA THR A 68 18.63 -15.07 -12.53
C THR A 68 19.46 -14.81 -13.77
N THR A 69 19.40 -13.62 -14.38
CA THR A 69 19.92 -13.43 -15.75
C THR A 69 21.00 -12.35 -15.81
N SER A 70 22.27 -12.76 -15.73
CA SER A 70 23.45 -11.91 -15.97
C SER A 70 23.86 -11.85 -17.45
N THR A 71 23.12 -12.49 -18.35
CA THR A 71 23.51 -12.64 -19.77
C THR A 71 22.46 -12.07 -20.73
N LYS A 72 22.99 -11.33 -21.72
CA LYS A 72 22.44 -10.58 -22.87
C LYS A 72 21.13 -11.02 -23.59
N GLU A 73 20.37 -12.01 -23.14
CA GLU A 73 19.04 -12.37 -23.70
C GLU A 73 17.93 -11.49 -23.09
N PHE A 74 17.99 -10.19 -23.36
CA PHE A 74 17.37 -9.15 -22.54
C PHE A 74 15.92 -8.77 -22.86
N LYS A 75 15.15 -9.54 -23.66
CA LYS A 75 13.90 -8.96 -24.22
C LYS A 75 12.58 -9.72 -24.11
N GLU A 76 12.52 -11.02 -23.85
CA GLU A 76 11.22 -11.69 -24.00
C GLU A 76 10.46 -12.06 -22.70
N ILE A 77 11.09 -12.35 -21.55
CA ILE A 77 10.35 -13.06 -20.48
C ILE A 77 10.65 -12.58 -19.04
N HIS A 78 10.82 -11.29 -18.80
CA HIS A 78 11.00 -10.78 -17.43
C HIS A 78 9.95 -9.71 -17.08
N ARG A 79 8.68 -10.12 -17.05
CA ARG A 79 7.59 -9.27 -16.55
C ARG A 79 7.31 -9.60 -15.09
N PRO A 80 7.16 -8.60 -14.22
CA PRO A 80 6.61 -8.81 -12.90
C PRO A 80 5.25 -9.51 -12.97
N THR A 81 4.90 -10.27 -11.94
CA THR A 81 3.63 -10.99 -11.84
C THR A 81 2.45 -10.10 -11.44
N ILE A 82 2.70 -8.80 -11.24
CA ILE A 82 1.72 -7.80 -10.83
C ILE A 82 1.75 -6.61 -11.78
N ASP A 83 0.59 -5.99 -12.00
CA ASP A 83 0.48 -4.73 -12.74
C ASP A 83 0.50 -3.50 -11.82
N ILE A 84 0.02 -3.68 -10.58
CA ILE A 84 -0.20 -2.60 -9.62
C ILE A 84 0.36 -3.01 -8.25
N LEU A 85 1.15 -2.13 -7.64
CA LEU A 85 1.60 -2.21 -6.26
C LEU A 85 0.98 -1.07 -5.46
N ILE A 86 0.23 -1.39 -4.40
CA ILE A 86 -0.35 -0.39 -3.48
C ILE A 86 0.42 -0.45 -2.15
N THR A 87 0.83 0.71 -1.65
CA THR A 87 1.53 0.84 -0.35
C THR A 87 1.20 2.17 0.33
N PHE A 88 1.87 2.50 1.43
CA PHE A 88 1.75 3.79 2.11
C PHE A 88 2.59 4.86 1.42
N ASP A 89 2.25 6.13 1.60
CA ASP A 89 3.13 7.22 1.18
C ASP A 89 4.35 7.38 2.12
N SER A 90 5.22 8.35 1.80
CA SER A 90 6.44 8.60 2.58
C SER A 90 6.20 8.94 4.05
N LYS A 91 5.00 9.41 4.40
CA LYS A 91 4.61 9.78 5.76
C LYS A 91 3.98 8.61 6.53
N GLY A 92 3.73 7.47 5.91
CA GLY A 92 3.33 6.25 6.62
C GLY A 92 2.00 6.32 7.39
N VAL A 93 1.06 7.15 6.95
CA VAL A 93 -0.30 7.41 7.49
C VAL A 93 -0.34 8.09 8.88
N SER A 94 0.45 7.57 9.81
CA SER A 94 0.61 8.05 11.18
C SER A 94 2.07 8.30 11.53
N SER A 95 2.93 8.52 10.52
CA SER A 95 4.39 8.62 10.70
C SER A 95 5.03 7.34 11.25
N HIS A 96 4.43 6.18 10.96
CA HIS A 96 4.97 4.90 11.40
C HIS A 96 6.21 4.53 10.57
N PRO A 97 7.38 4.25 11.19
CA PRO A 97 8.62 3.95 10.47
C PRO A 97 8.52 2.77 9.49
N ASN A 98 7.89 1.67 9.91
CA ASN A 98 7.63 0.51 9.05
C ASN A 98 6.85 0.88 7.77
N HIS A 99 5.80 1.69 7.89
CA HIS A 99 5.01 2.14 6.74
C HIS A 99 5.81 3.04 5.78
N SER A 100 6.61 3.95 6.33
CA SER A 100 7.52 4.79 5.53
C SER A 100 8.60 3.95 4.85
N SER A 101 9.09 2.91 5.51
CA SER A 101 10.08 1.98 4.95
C SER A 101 9.51 1.18 3.78
N LEU A 102 8.23 0.78 3.83
CA LEU A 102 7.53 0.16 2.71
C LEU A 102 7.44 1.09 1.49
N PHE A 103 7.21 2.39 1.68
CA PHE A 103 7.23 3.37 0.60
C PHE A 103 8.59 3.41 -0.09
N HIS A 104 9.67 3.55 0.69
CA HIS A 104 11.03 3.63 0.14
C HIS A 104 11.48 2.33 -0.52
N GLY A 105 11.14 1.18 0.07
CA GLY A 105 11.39 -0.13 -0.51
C GLY A 105 10.65 -0.36 -1.81
N ALA A 106 9.37 0.02 -1.88
CA ALA A 106 8.57 -0.08 -3.10
C ALA A 106 9.15 0.79 -4.23
N ARG A 107 9.58 2.03 -3.93
CA ARG A 107 10.26 2.87 -4.94
C ARG A 107 11.57 2.27 -5.43
N CYS A 108 12.34 1.66 -4.53
CA CYS A 108 13.58 0.98 -4.89
C CYS A 108 13.31 -0.26 -5.75
N PHE A 109 12.25 -1.03 -5.45
CA PHE A 109 11.77 -2.14 -6.28
C PHE A 109 11.41 -1.65 -7.70
N ILE A 110 10.56 -0.63 -7.82
CA ILE A 110 10.17 -0.05 -9.12
C ILE A 110 11.39 0.42 -9.92
N SER A 111 12.36 1.06 -9.26
CA SER A 111 13.59 1.51 -9.91
C SER A 111 14.44 0.35 -10.40
N SER A 112 14.40 -0.80 -9.72
CA SER A 112 15.12 -2.02 -10.10
C SER A 112 14.47 -2.75 -11.30
N LEU A 113 13.22 -2.41 -11.63
CA LEU A 113 12.53 -2.91 -12.82
C LEU A 113 12.83 -2.08 -14.07
N ALA A 114 13.51 -0.94 -13.93
CA ALA A 114 13.85 -0.09 -15.07
C ALA A 114 14.96 -0.72 -15.92
N VAL A 115 14.81 -0.64 -17.24
CA VAL A 115 15.84 -1.11 -18.20
C VAL A 115 16.72 0.08 -18.59
N PRO A 116 18.05 0.02 -18.37
CA PRO A 116 18.95 1.11 -18.78
C PRO A 116 18.86 1.40 -20.28
N GLY A 117 18.75 2.69 -20.64
CA GLY A 117 18.77 3.14 -22.04
C GLY A 117 17.44 3.02 -22.81
N VAL A 118 16.35 2.61 -22.14
CA VAL A 118 15.00 2.65 -22.71
C VAL A 118 14.14 3.59 -21.87
N ASP A 119 13.50 4.57 -22.50
CA ASP A 119 12.41 5.36 -21.89
C ASP A 119 11.18 4.47 -21.72
N TRP A 120 11.29 3.45 -20.86
CA TRP A 120 10.21 2.53 -20.56
C TRP A 120 9.54 2.98 -19.26
N GLU A 121 8.23 3.24 -19.34
CA GLU A 121 7.41 3.38 -18.13
C GLU A 121 7.44 2.04 -17.37
N SER A 122 7.73 2.08 -16.07
CA SER A 122 7.79 0.88 -15.23
C SER A 122 6.61 -0.06 -15.53
N PRO A 123 6.84 -1.38 -15.72
CA PRO A 123 5.76 -2.32 -15.98
C PRO A 123 4.77 -2.43 -14.81
N VAL A 124 5.16 -1.96 -13.62
CA VAL A 124 4.31 -1.91 -12.43
C VAL A 124 3.98 -0.47 -12.07
N SER A 125 2.69 -0.17 -11.92
CA SER A 125 2.20 1.10 -11.40
C SER A 125 2.24 1.09 -9.87
N LEU A 126 2.97 2.02 -9.27
CA LEU A 126 3.04 2.18 -7.81
C LEU A 126 2.02 3.23 -7.35
N TYR A 127 1.05 2.82 -6.55
CA TYR A 127 0.11 3.70 -5.88
C TYR A 127 0.38 3.79 -4.39
N THR A 128 0.27 4.99 -3.84
CA THR A 128 0.48 5.24 -2.40
C THR A 128 -0.77 5.81 -1.76
N LEU A 129 -1.15 5.26 -0.62
CA LEU A 129 -2.21 5.81 0.23
C LEU A 129 -1.74 7.13 0.85
N THR A 130 -2.48 8.20 0.57
CA THR A 130 -2.14 9.55 1.01
C THR A 130 -2.30 9.69 2.53
N SER A 131 -1.25 10.14 3.22
CA SER A 131 -1.29 10.51 4.62
C SER A 131 -2.02 11.83 4.81
N ILE A 132 -3.02 11.82 5.68
CA ILE A 132 -3.84 12.99 6.00
C ILE A 132 -3.34 13.60 7.31
N SER A 133 -3.27 14.93 7.38
CA SER A 133 -2.94 15.64 8.61
C SER A 133 -3.91 15.28 9.74
N ILE A 134 -3.40 15.18 10.97
CA ILE A 134 -4.19 14.80 12.15
C ILE A 134 -5.40 15.74 12.34
N LEU A 135 -5.25 17.02 12.01
CA LEU A 135 -6.33 18.01 12.07
C LEU A 135 -7.53 17.66 11.18
N ARG A 136 -7.32 16.98 10.04
CA ARG A 136 -8.40 16.51 9.15
C ARG A 136 -9.01 15.17 9.59
N LYS A 137 -8.35 14.42 10.49
CA LYS A 137 -8.90 13.18 11.07
C LYS A 137 -10.08 13.44 12.01
N TYR A 138 -10.26 14.69 12.47
CA TYR A 138 -11.33 15.08 13.41
C TYR A 138 -12.32 16.13 12.85
N THR A 139 -12.17 16.57 11.59
CA THR A 139 -13.10 17.52 10.93
C THR A 139 -13.99 16.82 9.88
N PHE A 140 -14.54 15.66 10.24
CA PHE A 140 -15.28 14.74 9.37
C PHE A 140 -16.32 15.42 8.46
N PHE A 141 -17.03 16.43 8.97
CA PHE A 141 -18.09 17.14 8.23
C PHE A 141 -17.58 18.08 7.13
N LEU A 142 -16.40 18.69 7.31
CA LEU A 142 -15.86 19.64 6.32
C LEU A 142 -15.23 18.93 5.13
N ASP A 143 -14.77 17.69 5.31
CA ASP A 143 -14.03 16.97 4.28
C ASP A 143 -14.92 16.32 3.21
N ILE A 144 -16.15 15.95 3.58
CA ILE A 144 -17.18 15.50 2.63
C ILE A 144 -17.58 16.67 1.72
N ILE A 145 -17.75 17.87 2.29
CA ILE A 145 -18.08 19.09 1.52
C ILE A 145 -16.90 19.48 0.61
N ALA A 146 -15.68 19.51 1.13
CA ALA A 146 -14.50 19.87 0.34
C ALA A 146 -14.19 18.84 -0.77
N SER A 147 -14.37 17.55 -0.51
CA SER A 147 -14.18 16.48 -1.51
C SER A 147 -15.30 16.50 -2.57
N GLY A 148 -16.55 16.74 -2.18
CA GLY A 148 -17.68 16.90 -3.10
C GLY A 148 -17.53 18.14 -3.98
N VAL A 149 -17.11 19.27 -3.41
CA VAL A 149 -16.81 20.50 -4.14
C VAL A 149 -15.61 20.31 -5.09
N GLY A 150 -14.54 19.66 -4.63
CA GLY A 150 -13.41 19.29 -5.48
C GLY A 150 -13.79 18.38 -6.66
N MET A 151 -14.74 17.47 -6.44
CA MET A 151 -15.27 16.58 -7.48
C MET A 151 -16.15 17.33 -8.49
N LEU A 152 -16.95 18.31 -8.05
CA LEU A 152 -17.71 19.21 -8.93
C LEU A 152 -16.78 20.08 -9.79
N PHE A 153 -15.70 20.61 -9.22
CA PHE A 153 -14.67 21.36 -9.97
C PHE A 153 -13.86 20.48 -10.92
N ALA A 154 -13.61 19.20 -10.56
CA ALA A 154 -12.96 18.23 -11.43
C ALA A 154 -13.84 17.81 -12.61
N LYS A 155 -15.17 17.74 -12.42
CA LYS A 155 -16.16 17.43 -13.48
C LYS A 155 -16.20 18.49 -14.59
N ASN A 156 -15.84 19.75 -14.27
CA ASN A 156 -15.71 20.85 -15.24
C ASN A 156 -14.38 20.87 -16.00
N ARG A 157 -13.41 20.03 -15.65
CA ARG A 157 -12.22 19.83 -16.48
C ARG A 157 -12.50 18.72 -17.48
N LYS A 158 -12.73 19.10 -18.75
CA LYS A 158 -12.70 18.18 -19.90
C LYS A 158 -11.39 17.39 -19.85
N ASN A 159 -11.43 16.15 -19.36
CA ASN A 159 -10.27 15.26 -19.39
C ASN A 159 -9.99 14.90 -20.85
N LYS A 160 -8.94 15.50 -21.43
CA LYS A 160 -8.24 14.92 -22.56
C LYS A 160 -7.92 13.47 -22.19
N LYS A 161 -8.18 12.51 -23.09
CA LYS A 161 -7.81 11.09 -22.90
C LYS A 161 -6.30 11.03 -22.59
N ALA A 162 -5.95 10.97 -21.32
CA ALA A 162 -4.58 10.76 -20.89
C ALA A 162 -4.26 9.31 -21.21
N LYS A 163 -3.23 9.08 -22.04
CA LYS A 163 -2.65 7.76 -22.23
C LYS A 163 -1.88 7.44 -20.94
N GLY A 164 -2.27 6.39 -20.23
CA GLY A 164 -1.61 5.93 -19.01
C GLY A 164 -2.55 5.71 -17.81
N PRO A 165 -2.04 5.12 -16.72
CA PRO A 165 -2.81 4.89 -15.50
C PRO A 165 -3.27 6.22 -14.87
N PRO A 166 -4.46 6.25 -14.24
CA PRO A 166 -4.98 7.48 -13.63
C PRO A 166 -4.08 7.94 -12.48
N GLN A 167 -3.74 9.24 -12.46
CA GLN A 167 -2.82 9.79 -11.44
C GLN A 167 -3.38 9.71 -10.02
N ASN A 168 -4.69 9.83 -9.86
CA ASN A 168 -5.36 9.76 -8.56
C ASN A 168 -6.53 8.78 -8.65
N LEU A 169 -6.63 7.89 -7.67
CA LEU A 169 -7.74 6.97 -7.49
C LEU A 169 -8.41 7.27 -6.14
N LEU A 170 -9.71 7.53 -6.17
CA LEU A 170 -10.53 7.77 -4.99
C LEU A 170 -11.46 6.58 -4.78
N PHE A 171 -11.26 5.85 -3.68
CA PHE A 171 -12.17 4.80 -3.26
C PHE A 171 -13.08 5.33 -2.15
N VAL A 172 -14.39 5.21 -2.37
CA VAL A 172 -15.41 5.60 -1.39
C VAL A 172 -16.20 4.35 -1.02
N SER A 173 -16.09 3.94 0.24
CA SER A 173 -16.80 2.80 0.78
C SER A 173 -18.24 3.18 1.12
N GLY A 174 -19.19 2.36 0.65
CA GLY A 174 -20.58 2.42 1.09
C GLY A 174 -20.75 1.92 2.53
N LEU A 175 -21.96 2.08 3.07
CA LEU A 175 -22.27 1.66 4.45
C LEU A 175 -22.00 0.16 4.68
N GLU A 176 -22.39 -0.70 3.74
CA GLU A 176 -22.16 -2.15 3.85
C GLU A 176 -20.66 -2.49 3.89
N GLN A 177 -19.86 -1.88 3.01
CA GLN A 177 -18.41 -2.09 2.95
C GLN A 177 -17.72 -1.55 4.21
N MET A 178 -18.17 -0.40 4.71
CA MET A 178 -17.69 0.16 5.97
C MET A 178 -17.99 -0.78 7.14
N LEU A 179 -19.23 -1.27 7.27
CA LEU A 179 -19.63 -2.20 8.32
C LEU A 179 -18.87 -3.53 8.22
N CYS A 180 -18.68 -4.05 7.00
CA CYS A 180 -17.86 -5.23 6.76
C CYS A 180 -16.41 -5.02 7.20
N ALA A 181 -15.82 -3.86 6.88
CA ALA A 181 -14.46 -3.52 7.31
C ALA A 181 -14.34 -3.36 8.83
N GLN A 182 -15.33 -2.73 9.47
CA GLN A 182 -15.38 -2.62 10.93
C GLN A 182 -15.50 -4.00 11.60
N ASP A 183 -16.40 -4.85 11.10
CA ASP A 183 -16.59 -6.22 11.59
C ASP A 183 -15.32 -7.06 11.39
N ALA A 184 -14.67 -7.01 10.23
CA ALA A 184 -13.40 -7.70 10.01
C ALA A 184 -12.33 -7.24 11.03
N MET A 185 -12.23 -5.94 11.27
CA MET A 185 -11.29 -5.41 12.26
C MET A 185 -11.61 -5.89 13.69
N ILE A 186 -12.87 -5.78 14.12
CA ILE A 186 -13.29 -6.08 15.50
C ILE A 186 -13.29 -7.59 15.77
N SER A 187 -13.85 -8.38 14.87
CA SER A 187 -14.06 -9.82 15.08
C SER A 187 -12.81 -10.67 14.78
N CYS A 188 -11.94 -10.20 13.87
CA CYS A 188 -10.78 -10.99 13.42
C CYS A 188 -9.45 -10.55 14.04
N HIS A 189 -9.27 -9.30 14.49
CA HIS A 189 -8.01 -8.82 15.09
C HIS A 189 -8.08 -8.67 16.62
N GLN A 190 -8.59 -9.69 17.31
CA GLN A 190 -8.91 -9.63 18.74
C GLN A 190 -7.69 -9.29 19.61
N SER A 191 -6.54 -9.94 19.38
CA SER A 191 -5.29 -9.71 20.11
C SER A 191 -4.66 -8.33 19.86
N GLN A 192 -5.08 -7.64 18.78
CA GLN A 192 -4.56 -6.33 18.37
C GLN A 192 -5.53 -5.19 18.64
N MET A 193 -6.74 -5.49 19.15
CA MET A 193 -7.81 -4.52 19.41
C MET A 193 -7.60 -3.73 20.71
N LYS A 194 -6.50 -2.97 20.76
CA LYS A 194 -6.20 -2.03 21.84
C LYS A 194 -7.20 -0.85 21.82
N TRP A 195 -7.40 -0.18 22.96
CA TRP A 195 -8.42 0.89 23.11
C TRP A 195 -8.41 1.96 22.01
N PHE A 196 -7.24 2.38 21.53
CA PHE A 196 -7.11 3.40 20.49
C PHE A 196 -7.60 2.94 19.11
N ARG A 197 -7.64 1.62 18.85
CA ARG A 197 -8.17 1.05 17.60
C ARG A 197 -9.66 1.30 17.47
N TRP A 198 -10.41 1.28 18.57
CA TRP A 198 -11.84 1.61 18.57
C TRP A 198 -12.08 3.04 18.09
N GLY A 199 -11.29 4.01 18.58
CA GLY A 199 -11.35 5.39 18.11
C GLY A 199 -11.04 5.51 16.62
N TRP A 200 -10.04 4.77 16.13
CA TRP A 200 -9.71 4.76 14.71
C TRP A 200 -10.82 4.15 13.86
N ILE A 201 -11.38 3.01 14.24
CA ILE A 201 -12.45 2.32 13.51
C ILE A 201 -13.72 3.19 13.41
N LEU A 202 -14.03 3.96 14.46
CA LEU A 202 -15.22 4.80 14.52
C LEU A 202 -15.04 6.15 13.80
N LEU A 203 -13.86 6.77 13.93
CA LEU A 203 -13.66 8.18 13.54
C LEU A 203 -12.78 8.35 12.30
N SER A 204 -12.06 7.31 11.86
CA SER A 204 -11.11 7.45 10.76
C SER A 204 -11.82 7.60 9.43
N ARG A 205 -11.49 8.69 8.72
CA ARG A 205 -11.84 8.88 7.30
C ARG A 205 -11.43 7.69 6.43
N TYR A 206 -10.34 6.99 6.77
CA TYR A 206 -9.87 5.84 5.98
C TYR A 206 -10.86 4.66 5.94
N MET A 207 -11.85 4.61 6.84
CA MET A 207 -12.93 3.61 6.77
C MET A 207 -13.94 3.90 5.65
N ILE A 208 -13.93 5.11 5.10
CA ILE A 208 -14.91 5.58 4.11
C ILE A 208 -14.21 6.08 2.85
N ILE A 209 -13.13 6.85 2.96
CA ILE A 209 -12.47 7.50 1.83
C ILE A 209 -10.98 7.17 1.83
N ASN A 210 -10.52 6.55 0.75
CA ASN A 210 -9.12 6.21 0.51
C ASN A 210 -8.63 6.87 -0.79
N ASP A 211 -7.68 7.79 -0.64
CA ASP A 211 -7.04 8.51 -1.75
C ASP A 211 -5.70 7.84 -2.10
N LEU A 212 -5.65 7.12 -3.21
CA LEU A 212 -4.40 6.58 -3.76
C LEU A 212 -3.84 7.52 -4.84
N ARG A 213 -2.54 7.76 -4.79
CA ARG A 213 -1.81 8.56 -5.78
C ARG A 213 -0.78 7.73 -6.50
N LEU A 214 -0.71 7.87 -7.82
CA LEU A 214 0.35 7.27 -8.62
C LEU A 214 1.68 7.94 -8.30
N GLU A 215 2.66 7.15 -7.87
CA GLU A 215 4.01 7.61 -7.59
C GLU A 215 4.77 7.81 -8.91
N LYS A 216 5.40 8.98 -9.06
CA LYS A 216 6.18 9.28 -10.27
C LYS A 216 7.44 8.41 -10.28
N SER A 217 7.70 7.77 -11.43
CA SER A 217 8.88 6.94 -11.62
C SER A 217 10.17 7.74 -11.35
N VAL A 218 11.10 7.12 -10.62
CA VAL A 218 12.45 7.63 -10.42
C VAL A 218 13.19 7.45 -11.74
N GLY A 219 13.07 8.42 -12.64
CA GLY A 219 13.65 8.36 -13.98
C GLY A 219 13.13 9.45 -14.91
N SER A 220 11.91 9.93 -14.69
CA SER A 220 11.35 11.04 -15.46
C SER A 220 11.78 12.41 -14.87
N ARG A 221 13.09 12.66 -14.78
CA ARG A 221 13.58 14.04 -14.83
C ARG A 221 13.78 14.36 -16.30
N LYS A 222 12.79 15.02 -16.90
CA LYS A 222 13.06 15.83 -18.09
C LYS A 222 14.14 16.84 -17.71
N VAL A 223 15.34 16.66 -18.24
CA VAL A 223 16.32 17.75 -18.37
C VAL A 223 15.74 18.76 -19.36
#